data_AF-A0A3C1LH49-F1
#
_entry.id   AF-A0A3C1LH49-F1
#
_cell.length_a   1.000
_cell.length_b   1.000
_cell.length_c   1.000
_cell.angle_alpha   90.00
_cell.angle_beta   90.00
_cell.angle_gamma   90.00
#
_symmetry.space_group_name_H-M   'P 1'
#
loop_
_entity.id
_entity.type
_entity.pdbx_description
1 polymer ?
#
loop_
_entity_poly.entity_id
_entity_poly.type
_entity_poly.pdbx_seq_one_letter_code
_entity_poly.pdbx_strand_id
1 'polypeptide(L)' 'HLPQGSIDTDGKTYLRFACTDGFIEVLELQLEGKKKLPVTAFLAGFRM' A
#
# COMPACT_ATOMS: atom_id res chain seq x y z
N HIS A 1 3.99 17.28 -4.39
CA HIS A 1 2.70 16.66 -4.75
C HIS A 1 3.00 15.47 -5.64
N LEU A 2 2.62 14.26 -5.24
CA LEU A 2 2.81 13.07 -6.08
C LEU A 2 1.77 13.06 -7.21
N PRO A 3 2.08 12.55 -8.41
CA PRO A 3 1.09 12.39 -9.46
C PRO A 3 -0.06 11.48 -9.00
N GLN A 4 -1.30 11.79 -9.38
CA GLN A 4 -2.46 10.96 -9.04
C GLN A 4 -2.26 9.52 -9.53
N GLY A 5 -2.59 8.55 -8.68
CA GLY A 5 -2.36 7.12 -8.94
C GLY A 5 -0.95 6.64 -8.61
N SER A 6 -0.02 7.52 -8.22
CA SER A 6 1.33 7.09 -7.78
C SER A 6 1.25 6.38 -6.43
N ILE A 7 2.14 5.41 -6.23
CA ILE A 7 2.32 4.71 -4.97
C ILE A 7 3.23 5.52 -4.05
N ASP A 8 2.82 5.65 -2.79
CA ASP A 8 3.59 6.22 -1.69
C ASP A 8 3.71 5.18 -0.57
N THR A 9 4.92 4.83 -0.16
CA THR A 9 5.18 3.80 0.86
C THR A 9 6.54 3.99 1.53
N ASP A 10 6.62 3.68 2.83
CA ASP A 10 7.89 3.54 3.56
C ASP A 10 8.49 2.12 3.44
N GLY A 11 7.81 1.22 2.72
CA GLY A 11 8.24 -0.18 2.55
C GLY A 11 8.16 -1.01 3.84
N LYS A 12 7.57 -0.47 4.91
CA LYS A 12 7.45 -1.15 6.22
C LYS A 12 6.08 -0.99 6.84
N THR A 13 5.59 0.26 6.93
CA THR A 13 4.46 0.60 7.81
C THR A 13 3.19 0.98 7.07
N TYR A 14 3.30 1.59 5.89
CA TYR A 14 2.14 2.03 5.11
C TYR A 14 2.36 1.83 3.61
N LEU A 15 1.26 1.66 2.89
CA LEU A 15 1.17 1.77 1.43
C LEU A 15 -0.08 2.57 1.10
N ARG A 16 0.06 3.61 0.28
CA ARG A 16 -1.03 4.52 -0.06
C ARG A 16 -0.94 4.95 -1.52
N PHE A 17 -2.05 5.37 -2.08
CA PHE A 17 -2.12 5.92 -3.43
C PHE A 17 -2.41 7.41 -3.39
N ALA A 18 -1.60 8.18 -4.10
CA ALA A 18 -1.79 9.62 -4.24
C ALA A 18 -3.08 9.94 -4.99
N CYS A 19 -3.90 10.83 -4.43
CA CYS A 19 -5.15 11.33 -5.01
C CYS A 19 -5.06 12.84 -5.26
N THR A 20 -6.08 13.43 -5.86
CA THR A 20 -6.15 14.88 -6.14
C THR A 20 -5.90 15.75 -4.91
N ASP A 21 -6.40 15.32 -3.74
CA ASP A 21 -6.22 16.03 -2.47
C ASP A 21 -6.07 15.03 -1.32
N GLY A 22 -4.90 14.38 -1.27
CA GLY A 22 -4.54 13.45 -0.19
C GLY A 22 -4.22 12.04 -0.68
N PHE A 23 -4.52 11.05 0.16
CA PHE A 23 -4.11 9.67 -0.05
C PHE A 23 -5.21 8.68 0.32
N ILE A 24 -5.34 7.62 -0.46
CA ILE A 24 -6.07 6.41 -0.07
C ILE A 24 -5.08 5.43 0.54
N GLU A 25 -5.26 5.12 1.82
CA GLU A 25 -4.41 4.17 2.54
C GLU A 25 -4.90 2.74 2.39
N VAL A 26 -3.99 1.83 2.06
CA VAL A 26 -4.27 0.39 2.01
C VAL A 26 -4.03 -0.17 3.40
N LEU A 27 -5.11 -0.57 4.08
CA LEU A 27 -5.03 -1.19 5.41
C LEU A 27 -4.78 -2.69 5.32
N GLU A 28 -5.45 -3.35 4.38
CA GLU A 28 -5.32 -4.77 4.07
C GLU A 28 -5.45 -4.99 2.57
N LEU A 29 -4.74 -5.99 2.05
CA LEU A 29 -4.81 -6.39 0.64
C LEU A 29 -4.87 -7.90 0.52
N GLN A 30 -5.32 -8.36 -0.65
CA GLN A 30 -5.33 -9.77 -1.00
C GLN A 30 -4.62 -9.94 -2.34
N LEU A 31 -3.54 -10.73 -2.33
CA LEU A 31 -2.89 -11.16 -3.56
C LEU A 31 -3.69 -12.33 -4.15
N GLU A 32 -3.68 -12.44 -5.48
CA GLU A 32 -4.35 -13.54 -6.19
C GLU A 32 -3.96 -14.90 -5.57
N GLY A 33 -4.96 -15.73 -5.27
CA GLY A 33 -4.76 -17.05 -4.66
C GLY A 33 -4.27 -17.04 -3.20
N LYS A 34 -4.13 -15.88 -2.55
CA LYS A 34 -3.77 -15.75 -1.13
C LYS A 34 -4.94 -15.28 -0.29
N LYS A 35 -4.82 -15.42 1.04
CA LYS A 35 -5.75 -14.79 1.97
C LYS A 35 -5.43 -13.30 2.09
N LYS A 36 -6.45 -12.51 2.45
CA LYS A 36 -6.26 -11.11 2.83
C LYS A 36 -5.29 -11.00 4.00
N LEU A 37 -4.44 -9.97 3.98
CA LEU A 37 -3.49 -9.69 5.05
C LEU A 37 -3.33 -8.18 5.27
N PRO A 38 -2.97 -7.75 6.49
CA PRO A 38 -2.62 -6.36 6.77
C PRO A 38 -1.43 -5.89 5.93
N VAL A 39 -1.42 -4.61 5.57
CA VAL A 39 -0.34 -4.00 4.77
C VAL A 39 1.04 -4.15 5.42
N THR A 40 1.12 -4.04 6.74
CA THR A 40 2.38 -4.20 7.49
C THR A 40 2.93 -5.62 7.38
N ALA A 41 2.06 -6.63 7.44
CA ALA A 41 2.43 -8.03 7.25
C ALA A 41 2.87 -8.29 5.79
N PHE A 42 2.25 -7.62 4.83
CA PHE A 42 2.64 -7.70 3.42
C PHE A 42 4.03 -7.11 3.20
N LEU A 43 4.28 -5.89 3.69
CA LEU A 43 5.55 -5.18 3.54
C LEU A 43 6.72 -5.87 4.27
N ALA A 44 6.45 -6.59 5.36
CA ALA A 44 7.48 -7.35 6.07
C ALA A 44 8.06 -8.51 5.21
N GLY A 45 7.27 -9.08 4.30
CA GLY A 45 7.67 -10.20 3.45
C GLY A 45 7.93 -9.83 1.99
N PHE A 46 7.56 -8.62 1.57
CA PHE A 46 7.64 -8.17 0.18
C PHE A 46 8.43 -6.86 0.09
N ARG A 47 9.58 -6.89 -0.58
CA ARG A 47 10.33 -5.68 -0.91
C ARG A 47 9.78 -5.07 -2.19
N MET A 48 9.36 -3.82 -2.09
CA MET A 48 8.92 -2.97 -3.20
C MET A 48 10.08 -2.18 -3.78
#